data_AF-A0A524MQV5-F1
#
_entry.id   AF-A0A524MQV5-F1
#
_cell.length_a   1.000
_cell.length_b   1.000
_cell.length_c   1.000
_cell.angle_alpha   90.00
_cell.angle_beta   90.00
_cell.angle_gamma   90.00
#
_symmetry.space_group_name_H-M   'P 1'
#
loop_
_entity.id
_entity.type
_entity.pdbx_description
1 polymer ?
#
loop_
_entity_poly.entity_id
_entity_poly.type
_entity_poly.pdbx_seq_one_letter_code
_entity_poly.pdbx_strand_id
1 'polypeptide(L)'
;FQRASEWTAERAKAARALGRAPGPEGSLGKLAASEVARRSARAHSSIAGASAMLNGGDPHDDLAAIIAEVLVSTPAQSIAGGTDEIQHNIIGENILGLPREPAADRGVPFSDVAR
;
A
#
# COMPACT_ATOMS: atom_id res chain seq x y z
N PHE A 1 3.17 6.09 13.22
CA PHE A 1 2.19 5.63 12.20
C PHE A 1 0.93 5.03 12.82
N GLN A 2 1.03 4.02 13.70
CA GLN A 2 -0.16 3.32 14.25
C GLN A 2 -1.25 4.24 14.80
N ARG A 3 -0.94 5.13 15.76
CA ARG A 3 -1.96 6.05 16.32
C ARG A 3 -2.64 6.94 15.28
N ALA A 4 -1.90 7.40 14.27
CA ALA A 4 -2.47 8.23 13.21
C ALA A 4 -3.42 7.43 12.31
N SER A 5 -3.07 6.18 12.01
CA SER A 5 -3.94 5.24 11.28
C SER A 5 -5.18 4.89 12.09
N GLU A 6 -5.03 4.63 13.39
CA GLU A 6 -6.13 4.39 14.33
C GLU A 6 -7.10 5.58 14.36
N TRP A 7 -6.60 6.80 14.59
CA TRP A 7 -7.44 8.00 14.57
C TRP A 7 -8.13 8.22 13.22
N THR A 8 -7.47 7.89 12.11
CA THR A 8 -8.07 7.98 10.77
C THR A 8 -9.21 6.98 10.62
N ALA A 9 -9.01 5.74 11.07
CA ALA A 9 -10.04 4.71 11.07
C ALA A 9 -11.23 5.07 11.97
N GLU A 10 -10.97 5.60 13.18
CA GLU A 10 -12.02 6.03 14.11
C GLU A 10 -12.81 7.23 13.55
N ARG A 11 -12.16 8.20 12.90
CA ARG A 11 -12.86 9.28 12.19
C ARG A 11 -13.75 8.75 11.06
N ALA A 12 -13.25 7.79 10.28
CA ALA A 12 -14.03 7.16 9.21
C ALA A 12 -15.26 6.43 9.76
N LYS A 13 -15.10 5.69 10.86
CA LYS A 13 -16.21 5.02 11.57
C LYS A 13 -17.24 6.03 12.08
N ALA A 14 -16.79 7.09 12.75
CA ALA A 14 -17.67 8.14 13.26
C ALA A 14 -18.43 8.84 12.13
N ALA A 15 -17.78 9.14 11.00
CA ALA A 15 -18.43 9.73 9.83
C ALA A 15 -19.51 8.81 9.24
N ARG A 16 -19.23 7.50 9.15
CA ARG A 16 -20.21 6.50 8.71
C ARG A 16 -21.39 6.39 9.67
N ALA A 17 -21.16 6.42 10.97
CA ALA A 17 -22.22 6.41 11.98
C ALA A 17 -23.15 7.64 11.86
N LEU A 18 -22.64 8.75 11.34
CA LEU A 18 -23.41 9.96 11.00
C LEU A 18 -24.03 9.92 9.60
N GLY A 19 -23.98 8.78 8.89
CA GLY A 19 -24.56 8.62 7.55
C GLY A 19 -23.78 9.31 6.42
N ARG A 20 -22.55 9.78 6.68
CA ARG A 20 -21.71 10.38 5.63
C ARG A 20 -21.18 9.30 4.69
N ALA A 21 -21.04 9.66 3.42
CA ALA A 21 -20.43 8.78 2.42
C ALA A 21 -19.01 8.38 2.84
N PRO A 22 -18.59 7.12 2.60
CA PRO A 22 -17.21 6.71 2.82
C PRO A 22 -16.23 7.57 2.02
N GLY A 23 -15.17 8.04 2.67
CA GLY A 23 -14.11 8.77 2.03
C GLY A 23 -12.94 7.85 1.60
N PRO A 24 -11.84 8.47 1.14
CA PRO A 24 -10.61 7.78 0.78
C PRO A 24 -9.72 7.40 1.98
N GLU A 25 -10.27 7.22 3.19
CA GLU A 25 -9.48 6.88 4.38
C GLU A 25 -8.76 5.52 4.23
N GLY A 26 -9.36 4.60 3.46
CA GLY A 26 -8.74 3.33 3.10
C GLY A 26 -7.46 3.52 2.27
N SER A 27 -7.43 4.50 1.37
CA SER A 27 -6.25 4.81 0.56
C SER A 27 -5.05 5.23 1.42
N LEU A 28 -5.30 6.04 2.45
CA LEU A 28 -4.28 6.43 3.42
C LEU A 28 -3.77 5.22 4.21
N GLY A 29 -4.68 4.35 4.65
CA GLY A 29 -4.33 3.11 5.35
C GLY A 29 -3.46 2.18 4.50
N LYS A 30 -3.80 2.01 3.22
CA LYS A 30 -3.05 1.17 2.27
C LYS A 30 -1.63 1.70 2.06
N LEU A 31 -1.48 2.99 1.76
CA LEU A 31 -0.17 3.61 1.56
C LEU A 31 0.71 3.52 2.82
N ALA A 32 0.12 3.71 4.00
CA ALA A 32 0.84 3.54 5.26
C ALA A 32 1.32 2.09 5.44
N ALA A 33 0.49 1.10 5.11
CA ALA A 33 0.87 -0.32 5.16
C ALA A 33 1.99 -0.66 4.16
N SER A 34 1.88 -0.17 2.92
CA SER A 34 2.91 -0.32 1.87
C SER A 34 4.25 0.27 2.32
N GLU A 35 4.24 1.43 2.97
CA GLU A 35 5.46 2.06 3.49
C GLU A 35 6.05 1.29 4.68
N VAL A 36 5.21 0.77 5.58
CA VAL A 36 5.67 -0.10 6.67
C VAL A 36 6.30 -1.36 6.11
N ALA A 37 5.67 -2.03 5.15
CA ALA A 37 6.20 -3.24 4.52
C ALA A 37 7.59 -2.99 3.91
N ARG A 38 7.75 -1.92 3.12
CA ARG A 38 9.05 -1.54 2.55
C ARG A 38 10.11 -1.23 3.60
N ARG A 39 9.75 -0.53 4.69
CA ARG A 39 10.68 -0.24 5.78
C ARG A 39 11.10 -1.51 6.50
N SER A 40 10.15 -2.41 6.77
CA SER A 40 10.41 -3.71 7.37
C SER A 40 11.34 -4.54 6.48
N ALA A 41 11.05 -4.66 5.18
CA ALA A 41 11.92 -5.34 4.23
C ALA A 41 13.35 -4.79 4.25
N ARG A 42 13.51 -3.46 4.16
CA ARG A 42 14.83 -2.82 4.23
C ARG A 42 15.56 -3.10 5.55
N ALA A 43 14.86 -3.02 6.68
CA ALA A 43 15.44 -3.28 7.99
C ALA A 43 15.89 -4.75 8.11
N HIS A 44 15.04 -5.70 7.73
CA HIS A 44 15.37 -7.11 7.74
C HIS A 44 16.58 -7.41 6.84
N SER A 45 16.61 -6.89 5.61
CA SER A 45 17.77 -7.03 4.72
C SER A 45 19.04 -6.46 5.32
N SER A 46 18.97 -5.27 5.95
CA SER A 46 20.17 -4.66 6.56
C SER A 46 20.72 -5.44 7.74
N ILE A 47 19.85 -6.10 8.52
CA ILE A 47 20.25 -6.88 9.69
C ILE A 47 20.77 -8.26 9.25
N ALA A 48 20.07 -8.93 8.34
CA ALA A 48 20.43 -10.28 7.87
C ALA A 48 21.63 -10.30 6.91
N GLY A 49 21.98 -9.16 6.31
CA GLY A 49 23.10 -9.07 5.38
C GLY A 49 22.92 -10.00 4.17
N ALA A 50 23.97 -10.73 3.80
CA ALA A 50 23.95 -11.63 2.64
C ALA A 50 22.90 -12.76 2.77
N SER A 51 22.56 -13.17 3.99
CA SER A 51 21.53 -14.20 4.22
C SER A 51 20.14 -13.79 3.75
N ALA A 52 19.88 -12.49 3.59
CA ALA A 52 18.62 -11.98 3.03
C ALA A 52 18.39 -12.37 1.55
N MET A 53 19.43 -12.85 0.87
CA MET A 53 19.34 -13.34 -0.51
C MET A 53 18.83 -14.79 -0.61
N LEU A 54 18.73 -15.49 0.53
CA LEU A 54 18.28 -16.88 0.57
C LEU A 54 16.76 -16.93 0.68
N ASN A 55 16.14 -17.83 -0.10
CA ASN A 55 14.73 -18.17 0.05
C ASN A 55 14.63 -19.52 0.80
N GLY A 56 13.75 -19.60 1.80
CA GLY A 56 13.52 -20.82 2.58
C GLY A 56 14.44 -21.03 3.79
N GLY A 57 15.50 -20.23 3.97
CA GLY A 57 16.35 -20.24 5.17
C GLY A 57 17.01 -21.59 5.50
N ASP A 58 17.58 -21.67 6.71
CA ASP A 58 17.91 -22.93 7.37
C ASP A 58 16.59 -23.56 7.85
N PRO A 59 16.29 -24.85 7.54
CA PRO A 59 15.08 -25.54 8.03
C PRO A 59 14.94 -25.56 9.57
N HIS A 60 15.99 -25.18 10.30
CA HIS A 60 16.01 -25.08 11.74
C HIS A 60 15.96 -23.62 12.26
N ASP A 61 15.79 -22.64 11.37
CA ASP A 61 15.70 -21.21 11.70
C ASP A 61 14.38 -20.60 11.19
N ASP A 62 13.36 -20.63 12.05
CA ASP A 62 12.04 -20.05 11.78
C ASP A 62 12.11 -18.55 11.46
N LEU A 63 13.09 -17.82 12.04
CA LEU A 63 13.23 -16.38 11.80
C LEU A 63 13.72 -16.10 10.38
N ALA A 64 14.64 -16.92 9.86
CA ALA A 64 15.10 -16.82 8.49
C ALA A 64 13.96 -17.03 7.48
N ALA A 65 13.08 -17.99 7.75
CA ALA A 65 11.89 -18.25 6.92
C ALA A 65 10.92 -17.05 6.92
N ILE A 66 10.66 -16.46 8.09
CA ILE A 66 9.80 -15.26 8.21
C ILE A 66 10.41 -14.08 7.44
N ILE A 67 11.72 -13.85 7.56
CA ILE A 67 12.40 -12.75 6.84
C ILE A 67 12.29 -12.95 5.33
N ALA A 68 12.53 -14.16 4.83
CA ALA A 68 12.40 -14.46 3.41
C ALA A 68 10.98 -14.16 2.89
N GLU A 69 9.95 -14.59 3.64
CA GLU A 69 8.55 -14.31 3.30
C GLU A 69 8.24 -12.81 3.28
N VAL A 70 8.72 -12.05 4.29
CA VAL A 70 8.55 -10.58 4.31
C VAL A 70 9.17 -9.93 3.07
N LEU A 71 10.39 -10.35 2.69
CA LEU A 71 11.09 -9.78 1.54
C LEU A 71 10.39 -10.09 0.22
N VAL A 72 9.94 -11.33 0.02
CA VAL A 72 9.26 -11.78 -1.20
C VAL A 72 7.86 -11.18 -1.33
N SER A 73 7.13 -11.04 -0.22
CA SER A 73 5.75 -10.54 -0.23
C SER A 73 5.64 -9.01 -0.30
N THR A 74 6.67 -8.27 0.13
CA THR A 74 6.62 -6.80 0.21
C THR A 74 6.28 -6.10 -1.12
N PRO A 75 6.85 -6.47 -2.28
CA PRO A 75 6.49 -5.85 -3.56
C PRO A 75 5.00 -5.99 -3.92
N ALA A 76 4.33 -7.06 -3.48
CA ALA A 76 2.90 -7.23 -3.72
C ALA A 76 2.06 -6.14 -3.04
N GLN A 77 2.52 -5.61 -1.90
CA GLN A 77 1.80 -4.57 -1.15
C GLN A 77 1.63 -3.26 -1.94
N SER A 78 2.58 -2.93 -2.83
CA SER A 78 2.48 -1.72 -3.63
C SER A 78 1.52 -1.84 -4.81
N ILE A 79 1.09 -3.06 -5.20
CA ILE A 79 0.22 -3.29 -6.37
C ILE A 79 -1.15 -3.86 -6.01
N ALA A 80 -1.24 -4.69 -4.96
CA ALA A 80 -2.46 -5.37 -4.59
C ALA A 80 -3.51 -4.38 -4.04
N GLY A 81 -4.75 -4.52 -4.50
CA GLY A 81 -5.86 -3.68 -4.06
C GLY A 81 -5.79 -2.23 -4.53
N GLY A 82 -5.05 -1.97 -5.62
CA GLY A 82 -4.81 -0.63 -6.19
C GLY A 82 -3.36 -0.22 -5.98
N THR A 83 -2.69 0.25 -7.03
CA THR A 83 -1.27 0.60 -6.92
C THR A 83 -1.05 1.80 -5.99
N ASP A 84 0.14 1.96 -5.44
CA ASP A 84 0.46 3.13 -4.61
C ASP A 84 0.22 4.45 -5.36
N GLU A 85 0.47 4.50 -6.66
CA GLU A 85 0.22 5.66 -7.52
C GLU A 85 -1.28 5.95 -7.61
N ILE A 86 -2.12 4.93 -7.82
CA ILE A 86 -3.58 5.10 -7.83
C ILE A 86 -4.08 5.59 -6.47
N GLN A 87 -3.55 5.08 -5.37
CA GLN A 87 -3.92 5.57 -4.05
C GLN A 87 -3.50 7.03 -3.82
N HIS A 88 -2.33 7.45 -4.31
CA HIS A 88 -1.91 8.85 -4.28
C HIS A 88 -2.83 9.75 -5.12
N ASN A 89 -3.25 9.31 -6.31
CA ASN A 89 -4.21 10.03 -7.14
C ASN A 89 -5.54 10.22 -6.42
N ILE A 90 -6.08 9.15 -5.80
CA ILE A 90 -7.31 9.22 -5.01
C ILE A 90 -7.19 10.26 -3.89
N ILE A 91 -6.07 10.30 -3.17
CA ILE A 91 -5.83 11.28 -2.11
C ILE A 91 -5.70 12.69 -2.68
N GLY A 92 -4.94 12.86 -3.76
CA GLY A 92 -4.74 14.13 -4.44
C GLY A 92 -6.06 14.74 -4.89
N GLU A 93 -6.87 13.98 -5.61
CA GLU A 93 -8.14 14.45 -6.18
C GLU A 93 -9.23 14.62 -5.11
N ASN A 94 -9.42 13.63 -4.24
CA ASN A 94 -10.59 13.60 -3.36
C ASN A 94 -10.35 14.22 -1.98
N ILE A 95 -9.10 14.37 -1.53
CA ILE A 95 -8.77 15.01 -0.25
C ILE A 95 -8.15 16.38 -0.48
N LEU A 96 -7.13 16.45 -1.34
CA LEU A 96 -6.36 17.68 -1.54
C LEU A 96 -6.97 18.61 -2.60
N GLY A 97 -7.97 18.14 -3.35
CA GLY A 97 -8.62 18.92 -4.41
C GLY A 97 -7.71 19.22 -5.59
N LEU A 98 -6.67 18.41 -5.80
CA LEU A 98 -5.76 18.55 -6.93
C LEU A 98 -6.49 18.22 -8.25
N PRO A 99 -6.07 18.83 -9.37
CA PRO A 99 -6.57 18.44 -10.68
C PRO A 99 -6.32 16.95 -10.93
N ARG A 100 -7.30 16.29 -11.54
CA ARG A 100 -7.21 14.89 -11.96
C ARG A 100 -6.07 14.69 -12.96
N GLU A 101 -5.37 13.56 -12.84
CA GLU A 101 -4.27 13.21 -13.74
C GLU A 101 -4.74 13.21 -15.21
N PRO A 102 -3.99 13.79 -16.17
CA PRO A 102 -4.34 13.73 -17.58
C PRO A 102 -4.39 12.28 -18.08
N ALA A 103 -5.45 11.91 -18.79
CA ALA A 103 -5.59 10.60 -19.42
C ALA A 103 -6.03 10.80 -20.88
N ALA A 104 -5.19 10.37 -21.82
CA ALA A 104 -5.41 10.58 -23.26
C ALA A 104 -6.57 9.76 -23.82
N ASP A 105 -6.90 8.66 -23.15
CA ASP A 105 -7.95 7.69 -23.49
C ASP A 105 -9.22 7.87 -22.65
N ARG A 106 -9.37 9.02 -21.98
CA ARG A 106 -10.51 9.25 -21.09
C ARG A 106 -11.84 9.17 -21.85
N GLY A 107 -12.72 8.29 -21.36
CA GLY A 107 -14.04 8.08 -21.96
C GLY A 107 -14.03 7.17 -23.19
N VAL A 108 -12.85 6.68 -23.58
CA VAL A 108 -12.69 5.68 -24.62
C VAL A 108 -12.87 4.30 -23.97
N PRO A 109 -13.75 3.43 -24.50
CA PRO A 109 -13.83 2.05 -24.07
C PRO A 109 -12.46 1.37 -24.19
N PHE A 110 -12.11 0.48 -23.26
CA PHE A 110 -10.80 -0.18 -23.25
C PHE A 110 -10.45 -0.89 -24.57
N SER A 111 -11.46 -1.40 -25.30
CA SER A 111 -11.29 -2.02 -26.63
C SER A 111 -10.77 -1.07 -27.70
N ASP A 112 -11.00 0.23 -27.51
CA ASP A 112 -10.80 1.27 -28.53
C ASP A 112 -9.56 2.14 -28.20
N VAL A 113 -8.84 1.79 -27.13
CA VAL A 113 -7.57 2.43 -26.74
C VAL A 113 -6.47 2.02 -27.74
N ALA A 114 -5.77 3.00 -28.30
CA ALA A 114 -4.66 2.77 -29.23
C ALA A 114 -3.55 1.96 -28.54
N ARG A 115 -3.07 0.90 -29.21
CA ARG A 115 -1.97 0.04 -28.75
C ARG A 115 -0.60 0.56 -29.20
#